data_AF-A0A833SLB3-F1
#
_entry.id   AF-A0A833SLB3-F1
#
_cell.length_a   1.000
_cell.length_b   1.000
_cell.length_c   1.000
_cell.angle_alpha   90.00
_cell.angle_beta   90.00
_cell.angle_gamma   90.00
#
_symmetry.space_group_name_H-M   'P 1'
#
loop_
_entity.id
_entity.type
_entity.pdbx_description
1 polymer ?
#
loop_
_entity_poly.entity_id
_entity_poly.type
_entity_poly.pdbx_seq_one_letter_code
_entity_poly.pdbx_strand_id
1 'polypeptide(L)'
;MSDDEARGWKLRSFIESYLQDRKINNWIKGKVTDDFVLSELKLVRLPGKSLAEDPNFKLFQKYKIGGWLEEKATTTKAWENLGLNSLPFDQVSKTDEFKTYTQYVMALSRRQTNSILISGRGC
;
A
#
# COMPACT_ATOMS: atom_id res chain seq x y z
N MET A 1 -0.22 -19.78 31.15
CA MET A 1 -0.26 -18.51 30.39
C MET A 1 -1.34 -17.64 31.03
N SER A 2 -0.95 -16.51 31.62
CA SER A 2 -1.89 -15.64 32.35
C SER A 2 -2.57 -14.66 31.38
N ASP A 3 -3.83 -14.32 31.63
CA ASP A 3 -4.64 -13.41 30.79
C ASP A 3 -3.98 -12.03 30.60
N ASP A 4 -3.15 -11.60 31.56
CA ASP A 4 -2.40 -10.33 31.52
C ASP A 4 -1.29 -10.31 30.46
N GLU A 5 -0.57 -11.41 30.27
CA GLU A 5 0.38 -11.55 29.15
C GLU A 5 -0.35 -11.49 27.82
N ALA A 6 -1.57 -12.05 27.76
CA ALA A 6 -2.43 -12.06 26.59
C ALA A 6 -3.03 -10.67 26.25
N ARG A 7 -2.99 -9.71 27.16
CA ARG A 7 -3.38 -8.31 26.87
C ARG A 7 -2.17 -7.48 26.46
N GLY A 8 -1.01 -7.75 27.06
CA GLY A 8 0.25 -7.08 26.74
C GLY A 8 0.69 -7.24 25.28
N TRP A 9 0.69 -8.47 24.74
CA TRP A 9 1.07 -8.69 23.33
C TRP A 9 0.09 -8.05 22.34
N LYS A 10 -1.22 -8.11 22.63
CA LYS A 10 -2.26 -7.54 21.77
C LYS A 10 -2.13 -6.01 21.70
N LEU A 11 -1.93 -5.36 22.84
CA LEU A 11 -1.71 -3.92 22.91
C LEU A 11 -0.42 -3.51 22.16
N ARG A 12 0.67 -4.26 22.35
CA ARG A 12 1.94 -4.00 21.65
C ARG A 12 1.79 -4.09 20.14
N SER A 13 1.12 -5.14 19.63
CA SER A 13 0.88 -5.31 18.19
C SER A 13 0.06 -4.16 17.58
N PHE A 14 -0.92 -3.64 18.33
CA PHE A 14 -1.77 -2.54 17.89
C PHE A 14 -1.01 -1.20 17.86
N ILE A 15 -0.13 -0.97 18.84
CA ILE A 15 0.75 0.21 18.87
C ILE A 15 1.75 0.15 17.71
N GLU A 16 2.37 -1.01 17.48
CA GLU A 16 3.31 -1.19 16.37
C GLU A 16 2.61 -0.93 15.02
N SER A 17 1.41 -1.45 14.79
CA SER A 17 0.66 -1.16 13.56
C SER A 17 0.32 0.33 13.41
N TYR A 18 -0.13 0.98 14.49
CA TYR A 18 -0.49 2.39 14.47
C TYR A 18 0.71 3.30 14.15
N LEU A 19 1.89 2.99 14.72
CA LEU A 19 3.12 3.70 14.43
C LEU A 19 3.54 3.54 12.96
N GLN A 20 3.40 2.35 12.39
CA GLN A 20 3.68 2.09 10.97
C GLN A 20 2.74 2.88 10.06
N ASP A 21 1.43 2.86 10.31
CA ASP A 21 0.48 3.62 9.50
C ASP A 21 0.72 5.15 9.60
N ARG A 22 1.11 5.66 10.78
CA ARG A 22 1.54 7.06 10.92
C ARG A 22 2.80 7.36 10.11
N LYS A 23 3.79 6.47 10.14
CA LYS A 23 5.05 6.62 9.39
C LYS A 23 4.78 6.72 7.89
N ILE A 24 3.96 5.81 7.37
CA ILE A 24 3.53 5.79 5.96
C ILE A 24 2.83 7.10 5.59
N ASN A 25 1.86 7.55 6.40
CA ASN A 25 1.15 8.80 6.14
C ASN A 25 2.09 10.01 6.12
N ASN A 26 3.11 10.02 7.00
CA ASN A 26 4.10 11.07 7.00
C ASN A 26 4.95 11.07 5.72
N TRP A 27 5.35 9.89 5.24
CA TRP A 27 6.08 9.77 3.97
C TRP A 27 5.25 10.24 2.78
N ILE A 28 3.96 9.89 2.74
CA ILE A 28 3.04 10.30 1.67
C ILE A 28 2.92 11.83 1.64
N LYS A 29 2.60 12.44 2.80
CA LYS A 29 2.47 13.90 2.93
C LYS A 29 3.77 14.64 2.63
N GLY A 30 4.90 14.05 3.05
CA GLY A 30 6.23 14.57 2.81
C GLY A 30 6.74 14.35 1.38
N LYS A 31 5.96 13.67 0.52
CA LYS A 31 6.35 13.28 -0.85
C LYS A 31 7.74 12.64 -0.90
N VAL A 32 8.00 11.75 0.04
CA VAL A 32 9.29 11.07 0.16
C VAL A 32 9.53 10.19 -1.08
N THR A 33 10.78 10.05 -1.52
CA THR A 33 11.07 9.26 -2.72
C THR A 33 10.90 7.77 -2.47
N ASP A 34 10.55 7.02 -3.53
CA ASP A 34 10.40 5.56 -3.45
C ASP A 34 11.68 4.89 -2.95
N ASP A 35 12.84 5.36 -3.43
CA ASP A 35 14.17 4.85 -3.06
C ASP A 35 14.46 5.00 -1.56
N PHE A 36 14.11 6.15 -0.98
CA PHE A 36 14.26 6.38 0.46
C PHE A 36 13.37 5.43 1.26
N VAL A 37 12.10 5.27 0.86
CA VAL A 37 11.16 4.38 1.55
C VAL A 37 11.62 2.92 1.45
N LEU A 38 12.11 2.49 0.30
CA LEU A 38 12.65 1.14 0.11
C LEU A 38 13.87 0.88 1.00
N SER A 39 14.81 1.84 1.06
CA SER A 39 15.99 1.77 1.93
C SER A 39 15.59 1.68 3.41
N GLU A 40 14.67 2.53 3.84
CA GLU A 40 14.18 2.63 5.21
C GLU A 40 13.38 1.39 5.64
N LEU A 41 12.64 0.77 4.73
CA LEU A 41 11.97 -0.52 4.92
C LEU A 41 12.92 -1.71 4.77
N LYS A 42 14.21 -1.47 4.50
CA LYS A 42 15.24 -2.48 4.24
C LYS A 42 14.83 -3.46 3.14
N LEU A 43 14.02 -3.01 2.19
CA LEU A 43 13.62 -3.71 0.97
C LEU A 43 14.67 -3.56 -0.12
N VAL A 44 15.95 -3.51 0.28
CA VAL A 44 17.06 -3.45 -0.67
C VAL A 44 17.00 -4.73 -1.49
N ARG A 45 16.95 -4.58 -2.82
CA ARG A 45 16.85 -5.67 -3.80
C ARG A 45 17.86 -6.77 -3.49
N LEU A 46 17.42 -7.81 -2.78
CA LEU A 46 18.16 -9.05 -2.65
C LEU A 46 17.81 -9.89 -3.89
N PRO A 47 18.78 -10.13 -4.80
CA PRO A 47 18.53 -10.97 -5.97
C PRO A 47 18.08 -12.36 -5.49
N GLY A 48 16.91 -12.81 -5.95
CA GLY A 48 16.38 -14.15 -5.68
C GLY A 48 15.48 -14.30 -4.44
N LYS A 49 15.27 -13.26 -3.61
CA LYS A 49 14.20 -13.29 -2.59
C LYS A 49 12.94 -12.65 -3.13
N SER A 50 11.82 -13.39 -3.05
CA SER A 50 10.52 -12.85 -3.39
C SER A 50 10.14 -11.77 -2.37
N LEU A 51 10.18 -10.50 -2.77
CA LEU A 51 9.75 -9.37 -1.92
C LEU A 51 8.32 -9.58 -1.38
N ALA A 52 7.52 -10.39 -2.07
CA ALA A 52 6.12 -10.70 -1.77
C ALA A 52 5.86 -11.30 -0.38
N GLU A 53 6.82 -12.01 0.21
CA GLU A 53 6.65 -12.65 1.52
C GLU A 53 7.03 -11.74 2.69
N ASP A 54 7.70 -10.61 2.42
CA ASP A 54 8.18 -9.72 3.46
C ASP A 54 7.05 -8.80 3.98
N PRO A 55 6.81 -8.72 5.30
CA PRO A 55 5.80 -7.82 5.86
C PRO A 55 6.09 -6.34 5.53
N ASN A 56 7.35 -5.97 5.31
CA ASN A 56 7.73 -4.62 4.90
C ASN A 56 7.32 -4.32 3.46
N PHE A 57 7.21 -5.32 2.59
CA PHE A 57 6.69 -5.12 1.23
C PHE A 57 5.22 -4.70 1.25
N LYS A 58 4.41 -5.26 2.15
CA LYS A 58 3.02 -4.80 2.36
C LYS A 58 2.95 -3.35 2.82
N LEU A 59 3.92 -2.89 3.64
CA LEU A 59 4.01 -1.49 4.04
C LEU A 59 4.36 -0.59 2.85
N PHE A 60 5.26 -1.04 1.97
CA PHE A 60 5.57 -0.33 0.73
C PHE A 60 4.37 -0.26 -0.22
N GLN A 61 3.60 -1.33 -0.37
CA GLN A 61 2.36 -1.33 -1.15
C GLN A 61 1.36 -0.31 -0.62
N LYS A 62 1.14 -0.27 0.70
CA LYS A 62 0.29 0.74 1.35
C LYS A 62 0.78 2.16 1.05
N TYR A 63 2.10 2.39 1.13
CA TYR A 63 2.71 3.67 0.79
C TYR A 63 2.41 4.10 -0.65
N LYS A 64 2.61 3.21 -1.64
CA LYS A 64 2.32 3.50 -3.05
C LYS A 64 0.84 3.80 -3.30
N ILE A 65 -0.05 2.94 -2.79
CA ILE A 65 -1.50 3.11 -2.92
C ILE A 65 -1.95 4.45 -2.31
N GLY A 66 -1.48 4.75 -1.09
CA GLY A 66 -1.80 6.00 -0.40
C GLY A 66 -1.28 7.23 -1.14
N GLY A 67 -0.05 7.18 -1.63
CA GLY A 67 0.54 8.23 -2.47
C GLY A 67 -0.28 8.48 -3.74
N TRP A 68 -0.64 7.43 -4.48
CA TRP A 68 -1.46 7.56 -5.68
C TRP A 68 -2.88 8.07 -5.40
N LEU A 69 -3.46 7.75 -4.24
CA LEU A 69 -4.75 8.31 -3.82
C LEU A 69 -4.61 9.79 -3.49
N GLU A 70 -3.57 10.19 -2.77
CA GLU A 70 -3.33 11.60 -2.42
C GLU A 70 -3.05 12.46 -3.65
N GLU A 71 -2.22 11.96 -4.58
CA GLU A 71 -1.92 12.61 -5.86
C GLU A 71 -3.09 12.61 -6.85
N LYS A 72 -4.18 11.85 -6.57
CA LYS A 72 -5.24 11.56 -7.53
C LYS A 72 -4.67 11.04 -8.86
N ALA A 73 -3.68 10.14 -8.76
CA ALA A 73 -3.04 9.54 -9.92
C ALA A 73 -4.07 8.82 -10.81
N THR A 74 -3.77 8.71 -12.10
CA THR A 74 -4.56 7.89 -13.01
C THR A 74 -4.20 6.41 -12.83
N THR A 75 -5.14 5.52 -13.17
CA THR A 75 -4.88 4.08 -13.20
C THR A 75 -3.73 3.73 -14.14
N THR A 76 -3.60 4.42 -15.27
CA THR A 76 -2.46 4.29 -16.20
C THR A 76 -1.14 4.65 -15.55
N LYS A 77 -1.06 5.77 -14.83
CA LYS A 77 0.17 6.17 -14.11
C LYS A 77 0.56 5.12 -13.07
N ALA A 78 -0.42 4.57 -12.32
CA ALA A 78 -0.16 3.51 -11.35
C ALA A 78 0.33 2.22 -12.03
N TRP A 79 -0.25 1.84 -13.17
CA TRP A 79 0.16 0.68 -13.97
C TRP A 79 1.61 0.80 -14.46
N GLU A 80 1.99 1.96 -14.98
CA GLU A 80 3.35 2.23 -15.46
C GLU A 80 4.37 2.28 -14.31
N ASN A 81 4.02 2.90 -13.18
CA ASN A 81 4.88 2.93 -11.99
C ASN A 81 5.21 1.54 -11.44
N LEU A 82 4.34 0.57 -11.68
CA LEU A 82 4.51 -0.82 -11.29
C LEU A 82 5.29 -1.64 -12.35
N GLY A 83 5.63 -1.05 -13.49
CA GLY A 83 6.35 -1.74 -14.56
C GLY A 83 5.51 -2.83 -15.25
N LEU A 84 4.19 -2.85 -15.05
CA LEU A 84 3.29 -3.87 -15.61
C LEU A 84 3.26 -3.84 -17.14
N ASN A 85 3.60 -2.71 -17.76
CA ASN A 85 3.67 -2.55 -19.21
C ASN A 85 4.81 -3.36 -19.85
N SER A 86 5.83 -3.74 -19.06
CA SER A 86 6.98 -4.52 -19.54
C SER A 86 6.77 -6.03 -19.41
N LEU A 87 5.64 -6.46 -18.83
CA LEU A 87 5.32 -7.87 -18.62
C LEU A 87 4.37 -8.38 -19.71
N PRO A 88 4.55 -9.63 -20.17
CA PRO A 88 3.58 -10.23 -21.08
C PRO A 88 2.24 -10.43 -20.36
N PHE A 89 1.15 -10.26 -21.11
CA PHE A 89 -0.22 -10.27 -20.58
C PHE A 89 -0.56 -11.55 -19.78
N ASP A 90 -0.11 -12.72 -20.25
CA ASP A 90 -0.32 -14.00 -19.56
C ASP A 90 0.42 -14.16 -18.23
N GLN A 91 1.42 -13.30 -17.97
CA GLN A 91 2.19 -13.31 -16.71
C GLN A 91 1.80 -12.17 -15.79
N VAL A 92 1.32 -11.04 -16.32
CA VAL A 92 0.99 -9.85 -15.54
C VAL A 92 -0.01 -10.15 -14.41
N SER A 93 -1.01 -10.99 -14.68
CA SER A 93 -2.06 -11.35 -13.70
C SER A 93 -1.57 -12.17 -12.51
N LYS A 94 -0.38 -12.78 -12.62
CA LYS A 94 0.20 -13.65 -11.59
C LYS A 94 1.14 -12.89 -10.66
N THR A 95 1.49 -11.64 -10.98
CA THR A 95 2.47 -10.88 -10.21
C THR A 95 1.86 -10.12 -9.04
N ASP A 96 2.67 -9.84 -8.03
CA ASP A 96 2.22 -9.06 -6.87
C ASP A 96 2.04 -7.57 -7.19
N GLU A 97 2.71 -7.08 -8.23
CA GLU A 97 2.48 -5.75 -8.78
C GLU A 97 1.03 -5.63 -9.29
N PHE A 98 0.50 -6.62 -10.00
CA PHE A 98 -0.89 -6.60 -10.46
C PHE A 98 -1.89 -6.69 -9.30
N LYS A 99 -1.57 -7.43 -8.23
CA LYS A 99 -2.38 -7.41 -7.00
C LYS A 99 -2.41 -6.00 -6.38
N THR A 100 -1.26 -5.32 -6.33
CA THR A 100 -1.14 -3.94 -5.84
C THR A 100 -1.99 -2.97 -6.66
N TYR A 101 -1.92 -3.10 -8.00
CA TYR A 101 -2.76 -2.32 -8.91
C TYR A 101 -4.25 -2.55 -8.65
N THR A 102 -4.68 -3.80 -8.51
CA THR A 102 -6.08 -4.14 -8.23
C THR A 102 -6.56 -3.50 -6.92
N GLN A 103 -5.74 -3.53 -5.87
CA GLN A 103 -6.06 -2.88 -4.59
C GLN A 103 -6.19 -1.36 -4.73
N TYR A 104 -5.35 -0.73 -5.54
CA TYR A 104 -5.45 0.69 -5.84
C TYR A 104 -6.77 1.04 -6.55
N VAL A 105 -7.11 0.28 -7.60
CA VAL A 105 -8.38 0.47 -8.34
C VAL A 105 -9.58 0.32 -7.40
N MET A 106 -9.60 -0.71 -6.56
CA MET A 106 -10.67 -0.91 -5.57
C MET A 106 -10.76 0.27 -4.57
N ALA A 107 -9.63 0.79 -4.11
CA ALA A 107 -9.60 1.94 -3.20
C ALA A 107 -10.10 3.23 -3.87
N LEU A 108 -9.73 3.44 -5.15
CA LEU A 108 -10.24 4.53 -5.99
C LEU A 108 -11.75 4.45 -6.15
N SER A 109 -12.28 3.27 -6.52
CA SER A 109 -13.72 3.05 -6.69
C SER A 109 -14.47 3.35 -5.39
N ARG A 110 -14.00 2.86 -4.23
CA ARG A 110 -14.60 3.17 -2.92
C ARG A 110 -14.64 4.66 -2.62
N ARG A 111 -13.57 5.40 -2.97
CA ARG A 111 -13.52 6.86 -2.79
C ARG A 111 -14.54 7.57 -3.68
N GLN A 112 -14.69 7.14 -4.94
CA GLN A 112 -15.68 7.70 -5.86
C GLN A 112 -17.12 7.35 -5.42
N THR A 113 -17.39 6.12 -5.01
CA THR A 113 -18.70 5.72 -4.48
C THR A 113 -19.09 6.53 -3.24
N ASN A 114 -18.16 6.77 -2.31
CA ASN A 114 -18.43 7.65 -1.17
C ASN A 114 -18.71 9.09 -1.60
N SER A 115 -18.02 9.60 -2.62
CA SER A 115 -18.29 10.94 -3.17
C SER A 115 -19.68 11.06 -3.78
N ILE A 116 -20.16 10.02 -4.46
CA ILE A 116 -21.49 9.99 -5.10
C ILE A 116 -22.61 9.83 -4.05
N LEU A 117 -22.38 9.04 -3.00
CA LEU A 117 -23.36 8.83 -1.92
C LEU A 117 -23.56 10.08 -1.03
N ILE A 118 -22.58 10.98 -0.96
CA ILE A 118 -22.71 12.24 -0.19
C ILE A 118 -23.40 13.32 -1.03
N SER A 119 -23.27 13.31 -2.36
CA SER A 119 -23.98 14.25 -3.24
C SER A 119 -25.44 13.84 -3.54
N GLY A 120 -25.83 12.61 -3.21
CA GLY A 120 -27.19 12.08 -3.45
C GLY A 120 -28.15 12.17 -2.27
N ARG A 121 -27.75 12.67 -1.09
CA ARG A 121 -28.65 12.92 0.07
C ARG A 121 -29.13 14.37 0.15
N GLY A 122 -29.38 14.96 -1.02
CA GLY A 122 -29.94 16.29 -1.18
C GLY A 122 -31.12 16.24 -2.14
N CYS A 123 -32.13 15.45 -1.81
CA CYS A 123 -33.49 15.55 -2.36
C CYS A 123 -34.45 15.40 -1.19
#